data_AF-A0A0K8NXW4-F1
#
_entry.id   AF-A0A0K8NXW4-F1
#
_cell.length_a   1.000
_cell.length_b   1.000
_cell.length_c   1.000
_cell.angle_alpha   90.00
_cell.angle_beta   90.00
_cell.angle_gamma   90.00
#
_symmetry.space_group_name_H-M   'P 1'
#
loop_
_entity.id
_entity.type
_entity.pdbx_description
1 polymer ?
#
loop_
_entity_poly.entity_id
_entity_poly.type
_entity_poly.pdbx_seq_one_letter_code
_entity_poly.pdbx_strand_id
1 'polypeptide(L)'
;MLHPFIRTLASRPHLVLDHLGGYAELVAVLSRDALESLRRRTLLATLLVVCLLLALTLTGVALLLVAALPPASMHAPWLLVAVPALPWLGALVAGLGLRQAPRQRPFDAVREQIDADVALLRRAADA
;
A
#
# COMPACT_ATOMS: atom_id res chain seq x y z
N MET A 1 -38.44 -19.93 20.94
CA MET A 1 -39.05 -19.11 19.86
C MET A 1 -37.99 -18.85 18.83
N LEU A 2 -38.07 -19.54 17.67
CA LEU A 2 -37.07 -19.41 16.61
C LEU A 2 -37.10 -17.97 16.08
N HIS A 3 -35.93 -17.33 16.11
CA HIS A 3 -35.73 -15.93 15.77
C HIS A 3 -36.34 -15.62 14.39
N PRO A 4 -37.09 -14.51 14.21
CA PRO A 4 -37.75 -14.15 12.95
C PRO A 4 -36.80 -14.17 11.74
N PHE A 5 -35.50 -13.91 11.96
CA PHE A 5 -34.42 -14.09 10.97
C PHE A 5 -34.38 -15.48 10.30
N ILE A 6 -34.54 -16.56 11.07
CA ILE A 6 -34.44 -17.93 10.54
C ILE A 6 -35.65 -18.24 9.65
N ARG A 7 -36.81 -17.67 9.98
CA ARG A 7 -38.04 -17.84 9.20
C ARG A 7 -38.00 -17.04 7.89
N THR A 8 -37.34 -15.89 7.86
CA THR A 8 -37.12 -15.12 6.62
C THR A 8 -36.07 -15.78 5.72
N LEU A 9 -35.00 -16.34 6.30
CA LEU A 9 -34.01 -17.16 5.57
C LEU A 9 -34.65 -18.37 4.87
N ALA A 10 -35.58 -19.04 5.56
CA ALA A 10 -36.23 -20.25 5.07
C ALA A 10 -37.32 -19.97 4.02
N SER A 11 -37.90 -18.76 3.99
CA SER A 11 -39.06 -18.46 3.14
C SER A 11 -38.72 -17.75 1.83
N ARG A 12 -37.60 -17.02 1.73
CA ARG A 12 -37.17 -16.35 0.49
C ARG A 12 -35.65 -16.37 0.30
N PRO A 13 -35.05 -17.55 0.01
CA PRO A 13 -33.60 -17.69 -0.15
C PRO A 13 -33.02 -16.89 -1.34
N HIS A 14 -33.83 -16.62 -2.36
CA HIS A 14 -33.41 -15.87 -3.55
C HIS A 14 -33.06 -14.40 -3.26
N LEU A 15 -33.75 -13.74 -2.33
CA LEU A 15 -33.47 -12.33 -1.94
C LEU A 15 -32.15 -12.19 -1.16
N VAL A 16 -31.72 -13.24 -0.46
CA VAL A 16 -30.45 -13.26 0.29
C VAL A 16 -29.28 -13.56 -0.64
N LEU A 17 -29.48 -14.42 -1.65
CA LEU A 17 -28.49 -14.74 -2.68
C LEU A 17 -28.17 -13.55 -3.58
N ASP A 18 -29.17 -12.75 -3.97
CA ASP A 18 -28.95 -11.54 -4.78
C ASP A 18 -28.19 -10.45 -3.99
N HIS A 19 -28.40 -10.32 -2.68
CA HIS A 19 -27.60 -9.42 -1.85
C HIS A 19 -26.16 -9.92 -1.62
N LEU A 20 -25.95 -11.22 -1.45
CA LEU A 20 -24.61 -11.81 -1.37
C LEU A 20 -23.80 -11.62 -2.66
N GLY A 21 -24.47 -11.60 -3.82
CA GLY A 21 -23.85 -11.26 -5.11
C GLY A 21 -23.26 -9.85 -5.11
N GLY A 22 -23.99 -8.87 -4.58
CA GLY A 22 -23.51 -7.49 -4.43
C GLY A 22 -22.34 -7.34 -3.45
N TYR A 23 -22.35 -8.07 -2.32
CA TYR A 23 -21.21 -8.09 -1.40
C TYR A 23 -19.99 -8.81 -2.00
N ALA A 24 -20.20 -9.87 -2.80
CA ALA A 24 -19.12 -10.57 -3.48
C ALA A 24 -18.42 -9.69 -4.53
N GLU A 25 -19.19 -8.87 -5.25
CA GLU A 25 -18.65 -7.89 -6.20
C GLU A 25 -17.87 -6.77 -5.48
N LEU A 26 -18.39 -6.28 -4.34
CA LEU A 26 -17.69 -5.29 -3.52
C LEU A 26 -16.37 -5.84 -2.93
N VAL A 27 -16.37 -7.09 -2.46
CA VAL A 27 -15.16 -7.79 -2.00
C VAL A 27 -14.17 -8.01 -3.14
N ALA A 28 -14.65 -8.30 -4.36
CA ALA A 28 -13.80 -8.45 -5.53
C ALA A 28 -13.15 -7.11 -5.95
N VAL A 29 -13.85 -5.98 -5.84
CA VAL A 29 -13.29 -4.66 -6.14
C VAL A 29 -12.28 -4.23 -5.05
N LEU A 30 -12.66 -4.36 -3.77
CA LEU A 30 -11.78 -4.02 -2.66
C LEU A 30 -10.52 -4.88 -2.62
N SER A 31 -10.62 -6.16 -2.97
CA SER A 31 -9.44 -7.03 -3.05
C SER A 31 -8.51 -6.61 -4.19
N ARG A 32 -9.02 -6.17 -5.33
CA ARG A 32 -8.21 -5.67 -6.45
C ARG A 32 -7.47 -4.38 -6.09
N ASP A 33 -8.17 -3.40 -5.53
CA ASP A 33 -7.56 -2.12 -5.11
C ASP A 33 -6.54 -2.34 -3.97
N ALA A 34 -6.85 -3.23 -3.02
CA ALA A 34 -5.91 -3.62 -1.98
C ALA A 34 -4.68 -4.34 -2.54
N LEU A 35 -4.84 -5.20 -3.55
CA LEU A 35 -3.72 -5.91 -4.19
C LEU A 35 -2.85 -4.96 -5.01
N GLU A 36 -3.47 -4.03 -5.75
CA GLU A 36 -2.76 -3.08 -6.60
C GLU A 36 -1.98 -2.07 -5.74
N SER A 37 -2.59 -1.55 -4.67
CA SER A 37 -1.90 -0.68 -3.71
C SER A 37 -0.76 -1.40 -3.00
N LEU A 38 -0.95 -2.67 -2.60
CA LEU A 38 0.11 -3.49 -2.02
C LEU A 38 1.25 -3.72 -3.02
N ARG A 39 0.95 -4.08 -4.27
CA ARG A 39 1.94 -4.29 -5.33
C ARG A 39 2.73 -3.03 -5.62
N ARG A 40 2.07 -1.87 -5.74
CA ARG A 40 2.77 -0.60 -5.96
C ARG A 40 3.69 -0.27 -4.79
N ARG A 41 3.22 -0.50 -3.56
CA ARG A 41 3.98 -0.24 -2.35
C ARG A 41 5.16 -1.21 -2.19
N THR A 42 5.00 -2.48 -2.52
CA THR A 42 6.11 -3.44 -2.51
C THR A 42 7.15 -3.09 -3.55
N LEU A 43 6.76 -2.75 -4.79
CA LEU A 43 7.68 -2.31 -5.83
C LEU A 43 8.49 -1.08 -5.41
N LEU A 44 7.82 -0.04 -4.88
CA LEU A 44 8.52 1.15 -4.41
C LEU A 44 9.41 0.86 -3.19
N ALA A 45 9.00 -0.06 -2.30
CA ALA A 45 9.80 -0.45 -1.15
C ALA A 45 11.07 -1.20 -1.58
N THR A 46 10.94 -2.13 -2.52
CA THR A 46 12.07 -2.85 -3.11
C THR A 46 13.02 -1.86 -3.80
N LEU A 47 12.49 -0.93 -4.60
CA LEU A 47 13.29 0.11 -5.25
C LEU A 47 14.05 0.96 -4.23
N LEU A 48 13.37 1.39 -3.16
CA LEU A 48 13.98 2.16 -2.07
C LEU A 48 15.16 1.40 -1.45
N VAL A 49 14.97 0.12 -1.09
CA VAL A 49 16.00 -0.71 -0.48
C VAL A 49 17.20 -0.88 -1.42
N VAL A 50 16.95 -1.19 -2.69
CA VAL A 50 18.02 -1.37 -3.69
C VAL A 50 18.80 -0.06 -3.89
N CYS A 51 18.10 1.07 -4.04
CA CYS A 51 18.75 2.37 -4.17
C CYS A 51 19.57 2.73 -2.93
N LEU A 52 19.07 2.47 -1.72
CA LEU A 52 19.83 2.73 -0.49
C LEU A 52 21.09 1.86 -0.41
N LEU A 53 20.99 0.56 -0.74
CA LEU A 53 22.15 -0.32 -0.73
C LEU A 53 23.22 0.16 -1.73
N LEU A 54 22.83 0.50 -2.96
CA LEU A 54 23.74 1.06 -3.95
C LEU A 54 24.34 2.40 -3.51
N ALA A 55 23.53 3.28 -2.92
CA ALA A 55 23.99 4.57 -2.45
C ALA A 55 25.02 4.42 -1.33
N LEU A 56 24.77 3.54 -0.35
CA LEU A 56 25.71 3.29 0.75
C LEU A 56 27.01 2.65 0.25
N THR A 57 26.94 1.65 -0.62
CA THR A 57 28.14 0.99 -1.14
C THR A 57 29.00 1.95 -1.96
N LEU A 58 28.38 2.71 -2.88
CA LEU A 58 29.10 3.69 -3.70
C LEU A 58 29.66 4.84 -2.85
N THR A 59 28.93 5.28 -1.82
CA THR A 59 29.44 6.29 -0.87
C THR A 59 30.64 5.73 -0.09
N GLY A 60 30.58 4.48 0.38
CA GLY A 60 31.69 3.82 1.06
C GLY A 60 32.92 3.70 0.16
N VAL A 61 32.74 3.29 -1.10
CA VAL A 61 33.81 3.25 -2.09
C VAL A 61 34.38 4.64 -2.36
N ALA A 62 33.54 5.67 -2.49
CA ALA A 62 33.99 7.04 -2.68
C ALA A 62 34.86 7.51 -1.51
N LEU A 63 34.45 7.22 -0.27
CA LEU A 63 35.24 7.53 0.93
C LEU A 63 36.59 6.80 0.96
N LEU A 64 36.61 5.51 0.59
CA LEU A 64 37.85 4.73 0.47
C LEU A 64 38.79 5.33 -0.58
N LEU A 65 38.26 5.76 -1.73
CA LEU A 65 39.06 6.39 -2.78
C LEU A 65 39.61 7.75 -2.37
N VAL A 66 38.81 8.58 -1.68
CA VAL A 66 39.27 9.87 -1.13
C VAL A 66 40.37 9.68 -0.09
N ALA A 67 40.27 8.63 0.74
CA ALA A 67 41.29 8.32 1.73
C ALA A 67 42.57 7.74 1.12
N ALA A 68 42.45 6.94 0.06
CA ALA A 68 43.57 6.21 -0.53
C ALA A 68 44.34 7.00 -1.60
N LEU A 69 43.67 7.90 -2.34
CA LEU A 69 44.27 8.61 -3.48
C LEU A 69 44.38 10.12 -3.22
N PRO A 70 45.52 10.75 -3.58
CA PRO A 70 45.63 12.20 -3.60
C PRO A 70 44.64 12.86 -4.57
N PRO A 71 44.01 13.99 -4.23
CA PRO A 71 43.08 14.68 -5.13
C PRO A 71 43.70 15.07 -6.48
N ALA A 72 45.00 15.36 -6.50
CA ALA A 72 45.74 15.75 -7.69
C ALA A 72 45.93 14.62 -8.72
N SER A 73 45.78 13.34 -8.32
CA SER A 73 45.87 12.20 -9.24
C SER A 73 44.51 11.80 -9.84
N MET A 74 43.42 12.45 -9.42
CA MET A 74 42.08 12.16 -9.89
C MET A 74 41.72 13.04 -11.09
N HIS A 75 41.47 12.43 -12.25
CA HIS A 75 41.07 13.15 -13.46
C HIS A 75 39.70 13.84 -13.34
N ALA A 76 38.79 13.27 -12.55
CA ALA A 76 37.43 13.78 -12.40
C ALA A 76 36.90 13.52 -10.98
N PRO A 77 37.40 14.27 -9.96
CA PRO A 77 37.07 14.04 -8.55
C PRO A 77 35.59 14.30 -8.23
N TRP A 78 34.88 15.08 -9.05
CA TRP A 78 33.45 15.36 -8.88
C TRP A 78 32.56 14.10 -9.02
N LEU A 79 33.01 13.06 -9.73
CA LEU A 79 32.29 11.79 -9.87
C LEU A 79 32.15 11.05 -8.54
N LEU A 80 33.07 11.26 -7.59
CA LEU A 80 32.99 10.69 -6.25
C LEU A 80 31.73 11.13 -5.50
N VAL A 81 31.16 12.28 -5.86
CA VAL A 81 29.91 12.78 -5.30
C VAL A 81 28.74 12.52 -6.26
N ALA A 82 28.92 12.74 -7.56
CA ALA A 82 27.84 12.59 -8.54
C ALA A 82 27.33 11.14 -8.65
N VAL A 83 28.23 10.15 -8.62
CA VAL A 83 27.87 8.74 -8.77
C VAL A 83 27.04 8.22 -7.59
N PRO A 84 27.43 8.44 -6.31
CA PRO A 84 26.57 8.09 -5.17
C PRO A 84 25.31 8.95 -5.06
N ALA A 85 25.32 10.20 -5.53
CA ALA A 85 24.16 11.08 -5.46
C ALA A 85 22.96 10.56 -6.26
N LEU A 86 23.19 9.90 -7.40
CA LEU A 86 22.11 9.38 -8.25
C LEU A 86 21.22 8.33 -7.55
N PRO A 87 21.76 7.25 -6.93
CA PRO A 87 20.94 6.32 -6.17
C PRO A 87 20.37 6.95 -4.88
N TRP A 88 21.03 7.94 -4.27
CA TRP A 88 20.43 8.71 -3.17
C TRP A 88 19.16 9.45 -3.60
N LEU A 89 19.16 10.08 -4.79
CA LEU A 89 17.97 10.71 -5.35
C LEU A 89 16.89 9.67 -5.64
N GLY A 90 17.24 8.51 -6.18
CA GLY A 90 16.31 7.39 -6.39
C GLY A 90 15.66 6.93 -5.09
N ALA A 91 16.45 6.76 -4.03
CA ALA A 91 15.96 6.42 -2.70
C ALA A 91 15.05 7.52 -2.13
N LEU A 92 15.41 8.79 -2.29
CA LEU A 92 14.58 9.92 -1.86
C LEU A 92 13.19 9.89 -2.54
N VAL A 93 13.17 9.77 -3.88
CA VAL A 93 11.94 9.74 -4.67
C VAL A 93 11.08 8.53 -4.31
N ALA A 94 11.68 7.34 -4.19
CA ALA A 94 10.96 6.13 -3.78
C ALA A 94 10.38 6.27 -2.35
N GLY A 95 11.16 6.84 -1.43
CA GLY A 95 10.74 7.11 -0.05
C GLY A 95 9.58 8.11 0.03
N LEU A 96 9.64 9.20 -0.73
CA LEU A 96 8.53 10.15 -0.84
C LEU A 96 7.28 9.49 -1.43
N GLY A 97 7.45 8.65 -2.46
CA GLY A 97 6.37 7.84 -3.03
C GLY A 97 5.69 6.90 -2.02
N LEU A 98 6.48 6.27 -1.13
CA LEU A 98 5.94 5.45 -0.03
C LEU A 98 5.17 6.27 1.01
N ARG A 99 5.64 7.48 1.31
CA ARG A 99 5.00 8.36 2.32
C ARG A 99 3.70 8.95 1.81
N GLN A 100 3.65 9.28 0.52
CA GLN A 100 2.46 9.83 -0.14
C GLN A 100 1.44 8.75 -0.53
N ALA A 101 1.86 7.48 -0.63
CA ALA A 101 0.93 6.37 -0.85
C ALA A 101 -0.11 6.36 0.30
N PRO A 102 -1.39 6.62 0.00
CA PRO A 102 -2.41 6.64 1.04
C PRO A 102 -2.39 5.28 1.74
N ARG A 103 -2.39 5.28 3.07
CA ARG A 103 -2.78 4.08 3.83
C ARG A 103 -4.28 3.92 3.60
N GLN A 104 -4.66 3.43 2.42
CA GLN A 104 -6.03 3.01 2.17
C GLN A 104 -6.28 1.92 3.20
N ARG A 105 -7.23 2.19 4.09
CA ARG A 105 -7.79 1.19 4.99
C ARG A 105 -8.92 0.56 4.19
N PRO A 106 -8.68 -0.55 3.47
CA PRO A 106 -9.66 -1.11 2.55
C PRO A 106 -10.95 -1.53 3.27
N PHE A 107 -10.90 -1.62 4.60
CA PHE A 107 -12.03 -1.97 5.46
C PHE A 107 -12.84 -0.78 5.96
N ASP A 108 -12.38 0.47 5.83
CA ASP A 108 -13.12 1.62 6.38
C ASP A 108 -14.43 1.85 5.61
N ALA A 109 -14.40 1.75 4.27
CA ALA A 109 -15.61 1.85 3.44
C ALA A 109 -16.61 0.71 3.72
N VAL A 110 -16.13 -0.52 3.92
CA VAL A 110 -16.98 -1.67 4.29
C VAL A 110 -17.60 -1.46 5.66
N ARG A 111 -16.82 -0.92 6.61
CA ARG A 111 -17.29 -0.68 7.98
C ARG A 111 -18.35 0.41 8.02
N GLU A 112 -18.17 1.47 7.25
CA GLU A 112 -19.15 2.55 7.12
C GLU A 112 -20.47 2.05 6.51
N GLN A 113 -20.41 1.18 5.51
CA GLN A 113 -21.58 0.54 4.92
C GLN A 113 -22.31 -0.38 5.91
N ILE A 114 -21.57 -1.18 6.67
CA ILE A 114 -22.13 -2.07 7.70
C ILE A 114 -22.79 -1.25 8.82
N ASP A 115 -22.15 -0.16 9.27
CA ASP A 115 -22.73 0.71 10.29
C ASP A 115 -24.01 1.39 9.80
N ALA A 116 -24.07 1.78 8.52
CA ALA A 116 -25.28 2.32 7.90
C ALA A 116 -26.41 1.28 7.82
N ASP A 117 -26.12 0.04 7.43
CA ASP A 117 -27.10 -1.04 7.36
C ASP A 117 -27.62 -1.43 8.76
N VAL A 118 -26.73 -1.50 9.76
CA VAL A 118 -27.12 -1.76 11.15
C VAL A 118 -28.02 -0.65 11.70
N ALA A 119 -27.74 0.61 11.35
CA ALA A 119 -28.58 1.74 11.74
C ALA A 119 -29.97 1.68 11.07
N LEU A 120 -30.04 1.25 9.81
CA LEU A 120 -31.31 1.07 9.10
C LEU A 120 -32.14 -0.06 9.72
N LEU A 121 -31.50 -1.19 10.03
CA LEU A 121 -32.15 -2.35 10.66
C LEU A 121 -32.66 -2.06 12.06
N ARG A 122 -31.93 -1.26 12.86
CA ARG A 122 -32.40 -0.82 14.18
C ARG A 122 -33.65 0.06 14.06
N ARG A 123 -33.65 1.03 13.14
CA ARG A 123 -34.84 1.88 12.91
C ARG A 123 -36.06 1.10 12.43
N ALA A 124 -35.85 0.05 11.63
CA ALA A 124 -36.93 -0.81 11.16
C ALA A 124 -37.43 -1.80 12.23
N ALA A 125 -36.64 -2.08 13.26
CA ALA A 125 -37.03 -2.92 14.39
C ALA A 125 -37.74 -2.11 15.50
N ASP A 126 -37.46 -0.82 15.60
CA ASP A 126 -38.09 0.12 16.54
C ASP A 126 -39.41 0.73 16.01
N ALA A 127 -39.79 0.46 14.75
CA ALA A 127 -41.02 0.92 14.08
C ALA A 127 -42.06 -0.20 13.96
#